data_AF-A0A7J9HPB6-F1
#
_entry.id   AF-A0A7J9HPB6-F1
#
_cell.length_a   1.000
_cell.length_b   1.000
_cell.length_c   1.000
_cell.angle_alpha   90.00
_cell.angle_beta   90.00
_cell.angle_gamma   90.00
#
_symmetry.space_group_name_H-M   'P 1'
#
loop_
_entity.id
_entity.type
_entity.pdbx_description
1 polymer ?
#
loop_
_entity_poly.entity_id
_entity_poly.type
_entity_poly.pdbx_seq_one_letter_code
_entity_poly.pdbx_strand_id
1 'polypeptide(L)'
;VYVIGGEGIVQELQLAGFTALGGPVGAVVVGLDPDINYYKLQYATLCICENPGCLFIATNRDSVGHMTDLQEWPGAGCMVAAVCGSTEQEPIVVGKPSTFMMDFLLQKFNVSTSRMCMVGDRLDTDILFGQNAGCKTLVVLSGVTTQSTLDAPSNSIKPDYYTNKVSDILSLLGE
;
A
#
# COMPACT_ATOMS: atom_id res chain seq x y z
N VAL A 1 18.04 4.26 -8.13
CA VAL A 1 16.60 3.91 -8.02
C VAL A 1 15.83 4.89 -8.88
N TYR A 2 14.93 4.40 -9.72
CA TYR A 2 14.00 5.25 -10.47
C TYR A 2 12.64 5.23 -9.79
N VAL A 3 11.95 6.37 -9.74
CA VAL A 3 10.70 6.54 -9.02
C VAL A 3 9.62 7.05 -9.97
N ILE A 4 8.49 6.35 -10.01
CA ILE A 4 7.21 6.87 -10.48
C ILE A 4 6.38 7.11 -9.22
N GLY A 5 6.27 8.35 -8.77
CA GLY A 5 5.63 8.67 -7.49
C GLY A 5 5.92 10.07 -6.99
N GLY A 6 5.18 10.50 -5.99
CA GLY A 6 5.36 11.81 -5.34
C GLY A 6 6.68 11.98 -4.60
N GLU A 7 6.99 13.23 -4.25
CA GLU A 7 8.26 13.64 -3.62
C GLU A 7 8.58 12.90 -2.31
N GLY A 8 7.56 12.49 -1.55
CA GLY A 8 7.75 11.75 -0.30
C GLY A 8 8.56 10.45 -0.49
N ILE A 9 8.34 9.72 -1.59
CA ILE A 9 9.11 8.49 -1.88
C ILE A 9 10.58 8.85 -2.15
N VAL A 10 10.81 9.93 -2.90
CA VAL A 10 12.17 10.39 -3.24
C VAL A 10 12.92 10.84 -1.97
N GLN A 11 12.24 11.57 -1.08
CA GLN A 11 12.81 12.03 0.19
C GLN A 11 13.19 10.85 1.10
N GLU A 12 12.31 9.86 1.27
CA GLU A 12 12.61 8.67 2.07
C GLU A 12 13.78 7.85 1.50
N LEU A 13 13.85 7.71 0.18
CA LEU A 13 14.98 7.06 -0.49
C LEU A 13 16.30 7.82 -0.26
N GLN A 14 16.28 9.15 -0.33
CA GLN A 14 17.45 9.98 -0.04
C GLN A 14 17.90 9.85 1.42
N LEU A 15 16.97 9.84 2.37
CA LEU A 15 17.26 9.60 3.79
C LEU A 15 17.88 8.22 4.04
N ALA A 16 17.46 7.22 3.28
CA ALA A 16 18.05 5.88 3.29
C ALA A 16 19.39 5.77 2.53
N GLY A 17 19.90 6.88 1.95
CA GLY A 17 21.17 6.92 1.25
C GLY A 17 21.10 6.58 -0.25
N PHE A 18 19.90 6.38 -0.81
CA PHE A 18 19.69 6.18 -2.24
C PHE A 18 19.64 7.53 -2.95
N THR A 19 20.81 8.13 -3.16
CA THR A 19 20.95 9.33 -4.00
C THR A 19 21.07 8.96 -5.48
N ALA A 20 20.55 9.80 -6.37
CA ALA A 20 20.71 9.64 -7.82
C ALA A 20 22.18 9.86 -8.23
N LEU A 21 22.97 8.80 -8.14
CA LEU A 21 24.33 8.73 -8.61
C LEU A 21 24.30 7.98 -9.95
N GLY A 22 24.97 8.50 -10.97
CA GLY A 22 24.96 7.92 -12.32
C GLY A 22 25.27 6.41 -12.33
N GLY A 23 24.78 5.71 -13.35
CA GLY A 23 24.86 4.25 -13.49
C GLY A 23 23.50 3.64 -13.85
N PRO A 24 23.45 2.32 -14.11
CA PRO A 24 22.20 1.63 -14.43
C PRO A 24 21.25 1.62 -13.22
N VAL A 25 19.95 1.74 -13.49
CA VAL A 25 18.90 1.69 -12.46
C VAL A 25 18.74 0.26 -11.96
N GLY A 26 19.05 0.01 -10.69
CA GLY A 26 18.87 -1.30 -10.04
C GLY A 26 17.48 -1.56 -9.46
N ALA A 27 16.62 -0.55 -9.37
CA ALA A 27 15.23 -0.72 -8.93
C ALA A 27 14.34 0.41 -9.44
N VAL A 28 13.11 0.07 -9.82
CA VAL A 28 12.00 0.96 -10.11
C VAL A 28 10.98 0.85 -8.98
N VAL A 29 10.71 1.97 -8.31
CA VAL A 29 9.69 2.08 -7.25
C VAL A 29 8.49 2.84 -7.80
N VAL A 30 7.31 2.25 -7.69
CA VAL A 30 6.05 2.81 -8.19
C VAL A 30 5.10 3.06 -7.04
N GLY A 31 4.63 4.31 -6.93
CA GLY A 31 3.58 4.75 -6.03
C GLY A 31 2.61 5.69 -6.74
N LEU A 32 1.85 6.47 -5.97
CA LEU A 32 0.92 7.45 -6.52
C LEU A 32 1.71 8.59 -7.18
N ASP A 33 1.50 8.78 -8.48
CA ASP A 33 2.09 9.86 -9.29
C ASP A 33 0.99 10.56 -10.09
N PRO A 34 0.49 11.72 -9.64
CA PRO A 34 -0.51 12.50 -10.37
C PRO A 34 -0.02 12.96 -11.76
N ASP A 35 1.30 13.07 -11.94
CA ASP A 35 1.96 13.53 -13.16
C ASP A 35 2.54 12.36 -13.97
N ILE A 36 1.98 11.15 -13.81
CA ILE A 36 2.39 9.99 -14.60
C ILE A 36 2.16 10.28 -16.09
N ASN A 37 3.14 9.91 -16.91
CA ASN A 37 3.06 10.10 -18.36
C ASN A 37 3.75 8.94 -19.10
N TYR A 38 3.57 8.91 -20.42
CA TYR A 38 4.13 7.88 -21.29
C TYR A 38 5.65 7.71 -21.13
N TYR A 39 6.40 8.80 -21.01
CA TYR A 39 7.87 8.75 -20.92
C TYR A 39 8.36 8.19 -19.59
N LYS A 40 7.66 8.48 -18.49
CA LYS A 40 7.95 7.86 -17.19
C LYS A 40 7.73 6.34 -17.25
N LEU A 41 6.60 5.92 -17.83
CA LEU A 41 6.29 4.51 -18.05
C LEU A 41 7.35 3.84 -18.93
N GLN A 42 7.66 4.43 -20.09
CA GLN A 42 8.68 3.93 -21.01
C GLN A 42 10.02 3.72 -20.31
N TYR A 43 10.49 4.71 -19.53
CA TYR A 43 11.77 4.59 -18.84
C TYR A 43 11.76 3.52 -17.76
N ALA A 44 10.67 3.39 -16.99
CA ALA A 44 10.48 2.28 -16.06
C ALA A 44 10.51 0.92 -16.76
N THR A 45 9.83 0.77 -17.90
CA THR A 45 9.83 -0.47 -18.69
C THR A 45 11.23 -0.83 -19.14
N LEU A 46 11.98 0.12 -19.70
CA LEU A 46 13.37 -0.09 -20.11
C LEU A 46 14.24 -0.53 -18.93
N CYS A 47 14.13 0.15 -17.78
CA CYS A 47 14.89 -0.21 -16.59
C CYS A 47 14.58 -1.63 -16.13
N ILE A 48 13.30 -2.00 -16.03
CA ILE A 48 12.86 -3.31 -15.54
C ILE A 48 13.27 -4.43 -16.49
N CYS A 49 13.12 -4.22 -17.80
CA CYS A 49 13.35 -5.26 -18.80
C CYS A 49 14.81 -5.40 -19.24
N GLU A 50 15.58 -4.30 -19.25
CA GLU A 50 16.92 -4.27 -19.84
C GLU A 50 18.06 -4.25 -18.81
N ASN A 51 17.84 -3.72 -17.60
CA ASN A 51 18.89 -3.72 -16.58
C ASN A 51 18.88 -5.06 -15.82
N PRO A 52 19.98 -5.84 -15.85
CA PRO A 52 20.04 -7.11 -15.14
C PRO A 52 19.78 -6.97 -13.64
N GLY A 53 18.80 -7.71 -13.14
CA GLY A 53 18.44 -7.72 -11.72
C GLY A 53 17.70 -6.47 -11.24
N CYS A 54 17.16 -5.65 -12.14
CA CYS A 54 16.35 -4.50 -11.76
C CYS A 54 15.09 -4.94 -10.99
N LEU A 55 14.90 -4.42 -9.78
CA LEU A 55 13.72 -4.72 -8.98
C LEU A 55 12.53 -3.86 -9.42
N PHE A 56 11.36 -4.47 -9.56
CA PHE A 56 10.09 -3.76 -9.68
C PHE A 56 9.38 -3.77 -8.33
N ILE A 57 9.21 -2.60 -7.70
CA ILE A 57 8.66 -2.44 -6.35
C ILE A 57 7.43 -1.53 -6.40
N ALA A 58 6.35 -1.91 -5.73
CA ALA A 58 5.14 -1.11 -5.59
C ALA A 58 4.88 -0.74 -4.13
N THR A 59 4.57 0.53 -3.86
CA THR A 59 4.26 0.99 -2.50
C THR A 59 2.93 0.43 -1.99
N ASN A 60 1.93 0.28 -2.87
CA ASN A 60 0.65 -0.39 -2.64
C ASN A 60 -0.02 -0.66 -4.01
N ARG A 61 -1.14 -1.39 -4.03
CA ARG A 61 -1.93 -1.68 -5.23
C ARG A 61 -3.36 -1.16 -5.17
N ASP A 62 -3.60 -0.14 -4.35
CA ASP A 62 -4.93 0.43 -4.18
C ASP A 62 -5.42 1.02 -5.50
N SER A 63 -6.51 0.48 -6.05
CA SER A 63 -7.06 0.90 -7.36
C SER A 63 -7.62 2.32 -7.35
N VAL A 64 -8.18 2.72 -6.21
CA VAL A 64 -8.76 4.05 -5.98
C VAL A 64 -8.29 4.59 -4.63
N GLY A 65 -8.22 5.92 -4.55
CA GLY A 65 -7.99 6.67 -3.32
C GLY A 65 -9.03 7.78 -3.13
N HIS A 66 -9.38 8.05 -1.87
CA HIS A 66 -10.27 9.14 -1.49
C HIS A 66 -9.46 10.43 -1.31
N MET A 67 -9.22 11.15 -2.42
CA MET A 67 -8.49 12.42 -2.41
C MET A 67 -9.37 13.59 -1.93
N THR A 68 -10.70 13.42 -2.01
CA THR A 68 -11.72 14.30 -1.42
C THR A 68 -12.86 13.45 -0.87
N ASP A 69 -13.70 14.01 0.02
CA ASP A 69 -14.82 13.29 0.66
C ASP A 69 -15.88 12.76 -0.33
N LEU A 70 -15.96 13.31 -1.54
CA LEU A 70 -17.02 13.03 -2.51
C LEU A 70 -16.54 12.28 -3.76
N GLN A 71 -15.23 12.14 -3.96
CA GLN A 71 -14.69 11.63 -5.22
C GLN A 71 -13.61 10.59 -4.99
N GLU A 72 -13.79 9.45 -5.65
CA GLU A 72 -12.77 8.44 -5.83
C GLU A 72 -11.92 8.78 -7.05
N TRP A 73 -10.61 8.86 -6.85
CA TRP A 73 -9.64 9.10 -7.92
C TRP A 73 -8.76 7.86 -8.10
N PRO A 74 -8.12 7.68 -9.27
CA PRO A 74 -7.15 6.62 -9.49
C PRO A 74 -6.08 6.58 -8.40
N GLY A 75 -5.93 5.42 -7.76
CA GLY A 75 -4.90 5.16 -6.75
C GLY A 75 -3.60 4.67 -7.37
N ALA A 76 -2.58 4.43 -6.54
CA ALA A 76 -1.27 3.95 -7.00
C ALA A 76 -1.35 2.61 -7.76
N GLY A 77 -2.37 1.79 -7.49
CA GLY A 77 -2.64 0.55 -8.21
C GLY A 77 -2.83 0.75 -9.71
N CYS A 78 -3.34 1.90 -10.15
CA CYS A 78 -3.45 2.23 -11.58
C CYS A 78 -2.07 2.45 -12.23
N MET A 79 -1.16 3.15 -11.56
CA MET A 79 0.21 3.38 -12.01
C MET A 79 0.98 2.06 -12.07
N VAL A 80 0.82 1.23 -11.03
CA VAL A 80 1.40 -0.11 -10.97
C VAL A 80 0.88 -0.98 -12.12
N ALA A 81 -0.43 -0.98 -12.37
CA ALA A 81 -1.05 -1.74 -13.47
C ALA A 81 -0.52 -1.31 -14.85
N ALA A 82 -0.27 -0.02 -15.06
CA ALA A 82 0.33 0.48 -16.30
C ALA A 82 1.76 -0.06 -16.50
N VAL A 83 2.58 -0.10 -15.45
CA VAL A 83 3.93 -0.68 -15.52
C VAL A 83 3.86 -2.20 -15.71
N CYS A 84 2.99 -2.91 -14.99
CA CYS A 84 2.72 -4.35 -15.20
C CYS A 84 2.35 -4.64 -16.67
N GLY A 85 1.43 -3.87 -17.25
CA GLY A 85 0.99 -4.07 -18.63
C GLY A 85 2.10 -3.85 -19.67
N SER A 86 3.05 -2.95 -19.39
CA SER A 86 4.19 -2.70 -20.29
C SER A 86 5.37 -3.67 -20.12
N THR A 87 5.51 -4.27 -18.95
CA THR A 87 6.65 -5.15 -18.59
C THR A 87 6.30 -6.63 -18.57
N GLU A 88 5.00 -6.96 -18.50
CA GLU A 88 4.46 -8.29 -18.21
C GLU A 88 5.01 -8.91 -16.92
N GLN A 89 5.43 -8.07 -15.97
CA GLN A 89 6.00 -8.48 -14.68
C GLN A 89 5.15 -7.96 -13.52
N GLU A 90 5.13 -8.70 -12.41
CA GLU A 90 4.47 -8.30 -11.16
C GLU A 90 5.49 -7.68 -10.19
N PRO A 91 5.10 -6.62 -9.44
CA PRO A 91 5.99 -5.97 -8.50
C PRO A 91 6.10 -6.73 -7.18
N ILE A 92 7.19 -6.47 -6.46
CA ILE A 92 7.27 -6.68 -5.02
C ILE A 92 6.45 -5.60 -4.34
N VAL A 93 5.33 -5.98 -3.72
CA VAL A 93 4.47 -5.04 -2.97
C VAL A 93 4.97 -4.94 -1.53
N VAL A 94 5.37 -3.72 -1.12
CA VAL A 94 5.91 -3.47 0.23
C VAL A 94 4.88 -2.92 1.21
N GLY A 95 3.80 -2.32 0.71
CA GLY A 95 2.67 -1.90 1.54
C GLY A 95 1.66 -3.01 1.77
N LYS A 96 0.58 -2.67 2.48
CA LYS A 96 -0.54 -3.56 2.77
C LYS A 96 -1.06 -4.24 1.49
N PRO A 97 -1.35 -5.55 1.50
CA PRO A 97 -1.40 -6.45 2.66
C PRO A 97 -0.06 -7.14 3.05
N SER A 98 1.07 -6.71 2.48
CA SER A 98 2.41 -7.24 2.82
C SER A 98 2.78 -6.91 4.26
N THR A 99 3.32 -7.89 5.00
CA THR A 99 3.73 -7.73 6.41
C THR A 99 5.10 -7.06 6.58
N PHE A 100 5.75 -6.63 5.48
CA PHE A 100 7.10 -6.04 5.52
C PHE A 100 7.25 -4.92 6.56
N MET A 101 6.25 -4.04 6.65
CA MET A 101 6.22 -2.98 7.66
C MET A 101 6.05 -3.53 9.08
N MET A 102 5.24 -4.56 9.27
CA MET A 102 5.02 -5.18 10.57
C MET A 102 6.31 -5.80 11.12
N ASP A 103 7.07 -6.51 10.29
CA ASP A 103 8.33 -7.14 10.70
C ASP A 103 9.30 -6.10 11.28
N PHE A 104 9.38 -4.93 10.65
CA PHE A 104 10.15 -3.80 11.17
C PHE A 104 9.60 -3.26 12.50
N LEU A 105 8.28 -3.09 12.62
CA LEU A 105 7.65 -2.59 13.85
C LEU A 105 7.89 -3.53 15.03
N LEU A 106 7.78 -4.85 14.82
CA LEU A 106 8.04 -5.87 15.83
C LEU A 106 9.50 -5.82 16.30
N GLN A 107 10.45 -5.71 15.36
CA GLN A 107 11.87 -5.59 15.68
C GLN A 107 12.19 -4.30 16.45
N LYS A 108 11.57 -3.18 16.07
CA LYS A 108 11.87 -1.86 16.64
C LYS A 108 11.26 -1.65 18.02
N PHE A 109 10.01 -2.07 18.21
CA PHE A 109 9.24 -1.75 19.42
C PHE A 109 9.10 -2.92 20.40
N ASN A 110 9.44 -4.14 19.99
CA ASN A 110 9.35 -5.35 20.81
C ASN A 110 7.96 -5.54 21.46
N VAL A 111 6.90 -5.26 20.70
CA VAL A 111 5.51 -5.45 21.10
C VAL A 111 4.97 -6.69 20.40
N SER A 112 4.30 -7.58 21.14
CA SER A 112 3.64 -8.76 20.54
C SER A 112 2.41 -8.35 19.73
N THR A 113 2.19 -9.01 18.59
CA THR A 113 1.00 -8.85 17.73
C THR A 113 -0.31 -9.13 18.47
N SER A 114 -0.28 -9.97 19.52
CA SER A 114 -1.42 -10.22 20.42
C SER A 114 -1.94 -8.97 21.14
N ARG A 115 -1.12 -7.92 21.23
CA ARG A 115 -1.46 -6.62 21.82
C ARG A 115 -1.72 -5.53 20.78
N MET A 116 -1.76 -5.89 19.50
CA MET A 116 -1.96 -4.96 18.40
C MET A 116 -3.35 -5.15 17.80
N CYS A 117 -3.95 -4.04 17.40
CA CYS A 117 -5.16 -4.03 16.59
C CYS A 117 -4.89 -3.20 15.33
N MET A 118 -5.04 -3.82 14.17
CA MET A 118 -5.03 -3.11 12.90
C MET A 118 -6.39 -2.47 12.69
N VAL A 119 -6.40 -1.14 12.59
CA VAL A 119 -7.58 -0.33 12.32
C VAL A 119 -7.47 0.24 10.91
N GLY A 120 -8.49 0.03 10.08
CA GLY A 120 -8.51 0.53 8.71
C GLY A 120 -9.88 0.42 8.07
N ASP A 121 -10.01 0.87 6.84
CA ASP A 121 -11.29 0.98 6.13
C ASP A 121 -11.41 0.02 4.95
N ARG A 122 -10.37 -0.76 4.64
CA ARG A 122 -10.36 -1.68 3.50
C ARG A 122 -10.08 -3.13 3.90
N LEU A 123 -10.90 -4.06 3.39
CA LEU A 123 -10.77 -5.49 3.71
C LEU A 123 -9.49 -6.11 3.12
N ASP A 124 -9.24 -5.91 1.83
CA ASP A 124 -8.16 -6.55 1.07
C ASP A 124 -6.76 -5.97 1.35
N THR A 125 -6.67 -4.80 1.99
CA THR A 125 -5.40 -4.24 2.42
C THR A 125 -5.27 -4.19 3.94
N ASP A 126 -6.09 -3.41 4.67
CA ASP A 126 -5.94 -3.24 6.11
C ASP A 126 -6.22 -4.50 6.91
N ILE A 127 -7.39 -5.09 6.68
CA ILE A 127 -7.82 -6.25 7.46
C ILE A 127 -6.95 -7.45 7.10
N LEU A 128 -6.67 -7.65 5.81
CA LEU A 128 -5.77 -8.70 5.37
C LEU A 128 -4.33 -8.49 5.88
N PHE A 129 -3.83 -7.25 5.95
CA PHE A 129 -2.54 -6.94 6.59
C PHE A 129 -2.52 -7.35 8.06
N GLY A 130 -3.54 -6.94 8.82
CA GLY A 130 -3.65 -7.29 10.24
C GLY A 130 -3.74 -8.80 10.47
N GLN A 131 -4.52 -9.50 9.65
CA GLN A 131 -4.62 -10.97 9.69
C GLN A 131 -3.30 -11.66 9.35
N ASN A 132 -2.63 -11.24 8.26
CA ASN A 132 -1.32 -11.78 7.87
C ASN A 132 -0.26 -11.55 8.95
N ALA A 133 -0.33 -10.40 9.64
CA ALA A 133 0.51 -10.07 10.78
C ALA A 133 0.14 -10.82 12.07
N GLY A 134 -1.01 -11.49 12.15
CA GLY A 134 -1.50 -12.12 13.37
C GLY A 134 -1.96 -11.13 14.45
N CYS A 135 -2.40 -9.94 14.06
CA CYS A 135 -2.99 -8.93 14.93
C CYS A 135 -4.53 -9.05 14.94
N LYS A 136 -5.18 -8.46 15.95
CA LYS A 136 -6.63 -8.25 15.88
C LYS A 136 -6.96 -7.20 14.82
N THR A 137 -8.16 -7.25 14.27
CA THR A 137 -8.58 -6.38 13.17
C THR A 137 -9.90 -5.67 13.46
N LEU A 138 -9.94 -4.37 13.18
CA LEU A 138 -11.14 -3.55 13.30
C LEU A 138 -11.31 -2.74 12.02
N VAL A 139 -12.42 -2.97 11.31
CA VAL A 139 -12.75 -2.16 10.13
C VAL A 139 -13.62 -0.97 10.52
N VAL A 140 -13.33 0.21 9.97
CA VAL A 140 -14.20 1.40 10.08
C VAL A 140 -14.99 1.58 8.79
N LEU A 141 -16.29 1.84 8.90
CA LEU A 141 -17.20 1.99 7.75
C LEU A 141 -17.28 3.41 7.19
N SER A 142 -16.37 4.29 7.61
CA SER A 142 -16.29 5.68 7.16
C SER A 142 -15.47 5.86 5.87
N GLY A 143 -14.95 4.77 5.29
CA GLY A 143 -14.11 4.79 4.09
C GLY A 143 -14.58 3.80 3.03
N VAL A 144 -13.67 2.98 2.49
CA VAL A 144 -13.94 2.09 1.34
C VAL A 144 -14.96 0.98 1.64
N THR A 145 -14.83 0.32 2.80
CA THR A 145 -15.68 -0.83 3.14
C THR A 145 -17.04 -0.35 3.63
N THR A 146 -18.10 -0.84 2.99
CA THR A 146 -19.48 -0.58 3.41
C THR A 146 -20.08 -1.77 4.17
N GLN A 147 -21.17 -1.55 4.89
CA GLN A 147 -21.91 -2.62 5.57
C GLN A 147 -22.34 -3.72 4.58
N SER A 148 -22.79 -3.36 3.38
CA SER A 148 -23.18 -4.34 2.36
C SER A 148 -21.99 -5.17 1.87
N THR A 149 -20.80 -4.59 1.78
CA THR A 149 -19.55 -5.31 1.47
C THR A 149 -19.21 -6.34 2.56
N LEU A 150 -19.41 -6.00 3.83
CA LEU A 150 -19.17 -6.93 4.95
C LEU A 150 -20.11 -8.14 4.91
N ASP A 151 -21.40 -7.86 4.68
CA ASP A 151 -22.48 -8.85 4.70
C ASP A 151 -22.56 -9.66 3.39
N ALA A 152 -21.84 -9.24 2.35
CA ALA A 152 -21.80 -9.93 1.08
C ALA A 152 -21.33 -11.40 1.24
N PRO A 153 -22.04 -12.38 0.64
CA PRO A 153 -21.61 -13.78 0.67
C PRO A 153 -20.24 -14.03 0.00
N SER A 154 -19.86 -13.17 -0.94
CA SER A 154 -18.56 -13.21 -1.62
C SER A 154 -17.40 -12.71 -0.76
N ASN A 155 -17.67 -12.05 0.37
CA ASN A 155 -16.62 -11.52 1.23
C ASN A 155 -15.93 -12.66 2.00
N SER A 156 -14.71 -12.99 1.60
CA SER A 156 -13.83 -13.98 2.22
C SER A 156 -12.96 -13.43 3.35
N ILE A 157 -12.86 -12.10 3.49
CA ILE A 157 -12.00 -11.43 4.47
C ILE A 157 -12.86 -10.87 5.60
N LYS A 158 -12.89 -11.59 6.73
CA LYS A 158 -13.75 -11.25 7.88
C LYS A 158 -12.93 -10.56 8.99
N PRO A 159 -13.19 -9.27 9.29
CA PRO A 159 -12.53 -8.61 10.41
C PRO A 159 -13.03 -9.17 11.75
N ASP A 160 -12.25 -9.02 12.83
CA ASP A 160 -12.68 -9.39 14.18
C ASP A 160 -13.78 -8.45 14.70
N TYR A 161 -13.66 -7.16 14.37
CA TYR A 161 -14.57 -6.11 14.81
C TYR A 161 -14.88 -5.14 13.66
N TYR A 162 -16.00 -4.43 13.78
CA TYR A 162 -16.30 -3.30 12.90
C TYR A 162 -17.01 -2.18 13.67
N THR A 163 -16.85 -0.95 13.19
CA THR A 163 -17.55 0.22 13.74
C THR A 163 -17.81 1.26 12.64
N ASN A 164 -18.66 2.25 12.88
CA ASN A 164 -19.02 3.22 11.85
C ASN A 164 -17.87 4.18 11.54
N LYS A 165 -17.14 4.64 12.56
CA LYS A 165 -16.06 5.62 12.42
C LYS A 165 -15.00 5.42 13.50
N VAL A 166 -13.79 5.90 13.23
CA VAL A 166 -12.64 5.73 14.16
C VAL A 166 -12.91 6.31 15.56
N SER A 167 -13.70 7.39 15.67
CA SER A 167 -14.03 8.00 16.96
C SER A 167 -14.84 7.09 17.88
N ASP A 168 -15.53 6.09 17.34
CA ASP A 168 -16.33 5.15 18.14
C ASP A 168 -15.46 4.27 19.04
N ILE A 169 -14.14 4.21 18.77
CA ILE A 169 -13.16 3.51 19.61
C ILE A 169 -13.11 4.12 21.02
N LEU A 170 -13.30 5.44 21.17
CA LEU A 170 -13.28 6.10 22.49
C LEU A 170 -14.39 5.54 23.40
N SER A 171 -15.60 5.40 22.86
CA SER A 171 -16.73 4.78 23.55
C SER A 171 -16.45 3.33 23.96
N LEU A 172 -15.67 2.58 23.16
CA LEU A 172 -15.28 1.19 23.47
C LEU A 172 -14.20 1.10 24.55
N LEU A 173 -13.36 2.13 24.68
CA LEU A 173 -12.35 2.23 25.72
C LEU A 173 -12.91 2.74 27.06
N GLY A 174 -14.17 3.18 27.07
CA GLY A 174 -14.82 3.76 28.25
C GLY A 174 -14.38 5.19 28.53
N GLU A 175 -13.88 5.89 27.52
CA GLU A 175 -13.50 7.32 27.54
C GLU A 175 -14.59 8.22 26.95
#